data_AF-A0A7S4SCX4-F1
#
_entry.id   AF-A0A7S4SCX4-F1
#
_cell.length_a   1.000
_cell.length_b   1.000
_cell.length_c   1.000
_cell.angle_alpha   90.00
_cell.angle_beta   90.00
_cell.angle_gamma   90.00
#
_symmetry.space_group_name_H-M   'P 1'
#
loop_
_entity.id
_entity.type
_entity.pdbx_description
1 polymer ?
#
loop_
_entity_poly.entity_id
_entity_poly.type
_entity_poly.pdbx_seq_one_letter_code
_entity_poly.pdbx_strand_id
1 'polypeptide(L)'
;MVRFLKLVRAVRGFDALFIMTASLKGSLAALTWACGLLLACQVFIALLLQQVLHLFYFLDDSVPEEDRREIYVYFGTLTRSLFSMFELSLANHAPVSRALAEKVTQWFMLLAVLYKLTMGFAVIGVL
;
A
#
# COMPACT_ATOMS: atom_id res chain seq x y z
N MET A 1 -29.56 42.74 22.69
CA MET A 1 -28.90 41.53 23.23
C MET A 1 -28.79 40.37 22.24
N VAL A 2 -29.82 40.05 21.44
CA VAL A 2 -29.82 38.88 20.51
C VAL A 2 -28.74 38.89 19.40
N ARG A 3 -28.22 40.07 19.04
CA ARG A 3 -27.20 40.26 18.00
C ARG A 3 -25.81 39.74 18.41
N PHE A 4 -25.46 39.81 19.70
CA PHE A 4 -24.20 39.30 20.25
C PHE A 4 -24.18 37.76 20.35
N LEU A 5 -25.31 37.13 20.65
CA LEU A 5 -25.44 35.67 20.72
C LEU A 5 -25.18 34.99 19.36
N LYS A 6 -25.53 35.63 18.23
CA LYS A 6 -25.23 35.12 16.88
C LYS A 6 -23.72 35.18 16.57
N LEU A 7 -23.05 36.24 17.02
CA LEU A 7 -21.61 36.41 16.83
C LEU A 7 -20.81 35.38 17.64
N VAL A 8 -21.23 35.11 18.88
CA VAL A 8 -20.63 34.05 19.72
C VAL A 8 -20.82 32.66 19.11
N ARG A 9 -21.95 32.40 18.44
CA ARG A 9 -22.20 31.12 17.74
C ARG A 9 -21.34 30.98 16.47
N ALA A 10 -21.11 32.06 15.73
CA ALA A 10 -20.22 32.07 14.57
C ALA A 10 -18.74 31.88 14.99
N VAL A 11 -18.32 32.51 16.09
CA VAL A 11 -16.98 32.33 16.67
C VAL A 11 -16.79 30.90 17.20
N ARG A 12 -17.79 30.30 17.85
CA ARG A 12 -17.74 28.89 18.28
C ARG A 12 -17.58 27.89 17.12
N GLY A 13 -18.18 28.18 15.96
CA GLY A 13 -17.98 27.36 14.76
C GLY A 13 -16.54 27.41 14.25
N PHE A 14 -15.92 28.59 14.26
CA PHE A 14 -14.51 28.77 13.94
C PHE A 14 -13.58 28.13 14.97
N ASP A 15 -13.93 28.19 16.26
CA ASP A 15 -13.15 27.59 17.34
C ASP A 15 -13.15 26.06 17.26
N ALA A 16 -14.31 25.45 16.99
CA ALA A 16 -14.40 24.01 16.71
C ALA A 16 -13.60 23.62 15.46
N LEU A 17 -13.66 24.41 14.39
CA LEU A 17 -12.88 24.19 13.16
C LEU A 17 -11.36 24.35 13.40
N PHE A 18 -10.98 25.31 14.23
CA PHE A 18 -9.59 25.56 14.63
C PHE A 18 -9.05 24.41 15.48
N ILE A 19 -9.82 23.92 16.45
CA ILE A 19 -9.45 22.74 17.26
C ILE A 19 -9.34 21.50 16.37
N MET A 20 -10.29 21.25 15.47
CA MET A 20 -10.22 20.10 14.54
C MET A 20 -8.99 20.18 13.62
N THR A 21 -8.69 21.36 13.06
CA THR A 21 -7.50 21.54 12.20
C THR A 21 -6.19 21.46 12.98
N ALA A 22 -6.16 21.91 14.24
CA ALA A 22 -5.03 21.74 15.15
C ALA A 22 -4.79 20.27 15.50
N SER A 23 -5.85 19.50 15.79
CA SER A 23 -5.79 18.05 16.00
C SER A 23 -5.31 17.32 14.75
N LEU A 24 -5.84 17.68 13.57
CA LEU A 24 -5.37 17.16 12.27
C LEU A 24 -3.88 17.40 12.07
N LYS A 25 -3.41 18.63 12.30
CA LYS A 25 -1.98 18.97 12.21
C LYS A 25 -1.12 18.18 13.19
N GLY A 26 -1.62 17.95 14.40
CA GLY A 26 -0.97 17.08 15.39
C GLY A 26 -0.86 15.63 14.90
N SER A 27 -1.91 15.10 14.28
CA SER A 27 -1.95 13.73 13.75
C SER A 27 -1.12 13.54 12.46
N LEU A 28 -0.88 14.60 11.67
CA LEU A 28 -0.06 14.53 10.44
C LEU A 28 1.36 14.05 10.71
N ALA A 29 1.96 14.44 11.85
CA ALA A 29 3.30 13.98 12.21
C ALA A 29 3.33 12.46 12.44
N ALA A 30 2.40 11.94 13.24
CA ALA A 30 2.27 10.49 13.49
C ALA A 30 1.95 9.72 12.20
N LEU A 31 1.06 10.27 11.37
CA LEU A 31 0.72 9.72 10.05
C LEU A 31 1.94 9.64 9.14
N THR A 32 2.81 10.65 9.15
CA THR A 32 4.01 10.69 8.31
C THR A 32 5.00 9.60 8.72
N TRP A 33 5.19 9.39 10.03
CA TRP A 33 6.01 8.29 10.56
C TRP A 33 5.43 6.92 10.20
N ALA A 34 4.12 6.74 10.35
CA ALA A 34 3.41 5.53 9.96
C ALA A 34 3.55 5.22 8.47
N CYS A 35 3.28 6.20 7.60
CA CYS A 35 3.46 6.07 6.15
C CYS A 35 4.90 5.74 5.77
N GLY A 36 5.89 6.40 6.41
CA GLY A 36 7.31 6.11 6.19
C GLY A 36 7.68 4.67 6.57
N LEU A 37 7.19 4.18 7.71
CA LEU A 37 7.42 2.80 8.14
C LEU A 37 6.75 1.79 7.20
N LEU A 38 5.50 2.03 6.81
CA LEU A 38 4.77 1.18 5.86
C LEU A 38 5.48 1.12 4.51
N LEU A 39 5.98 2.25 4.01
CA LEU A 39 6.73 2.32 2.76
C LEU A 39 8.05 1.55 2.87
N ALA A 40 8.78 1.67 3.99
CA ALA A 40 10.00 0.90 4.22
C ALA A 40 9.74 -0.62 4.23
N CYS A 41 8.67 -1.06 4.90
CA CYS A 41 8.23 -2.46 4.88
C CYS A 41 7.85 -2.92 3.47
N GLN A 42 7.14 -2.11 2.70
CA GLN A 42 6.78 -2.41 1.31
C GLN A 42 8.03 -2.57 0.42
N VAL A 43 9.02 -1.68 0.56
CA VAL A 43 10.29 -1.78 -0.18
C VAL A 43 11.02 -3.07 0.16
N PHE A 44 11.09 -3.43 1.44
CA PHE A 44 11.73 -4.67 1.86
C PHE A 44 11.06 -5.91 1.26
N ILE A 45 9.73 -5.99 1.32
CA ILE A 45 8.97 -7.12 0.77
C ILE A 45 9.06 -7.15 -0.76
N ALA A 46 9.02 -5.99 -1.42
CA ALA A 46 9.20 -5.89 -2.87
C ALA A 46 10.58 -6.42 -3.32
N LEU A 47 11.64 -6.09 -2.59
CA LEU A 47 12.99 -6.60 -2.85
C LEU A 47 13.08 -8.12 -2.67
N LEU A 48 12.52 -8.65 -1.57
CA LEU A 48 12.51 -10.10 -1.33
C LEU A 48 11.76 -10.84 -2.42
N LEU A 49 10.56 -10.37 -2.79
CA LEU A 49 9.74 -10.99 -3.82
C LEU A 49 10.44 -10.96 -5.19
N GLN A 50 11.04 -9.82 -5.55
CA GLN A 50 11.83 -9.70 -6.78
C GLN A 50 13.00 -10.69 -6.80
N GLN A 51 13.74 -10.82 -5.69
CA GLN A 51 14.87 -11.75 -5.61
C GLN A 51 14.42 -13.20 -5.77
N VAL A 52 13.31 -13.58 -5.14
CA VAL A 52 12.73 -14.92 -5.27
C VAL A 52 12.28 -15.18 -6.71
N LEU A 53 11.53 -14.27 -7.32
CA LEU A 53 11.09 -14.41 -8.72
C LEU A 53 12.28 -14.47 -9.68
N HIS A 54 13.33 -13.68 -9.44
CA HIS A 54 14.54 -13.71 -10.24
C HIS A 54 15.21 -15.09 -10.20
N LEU A 55 15.31 -15.70 -9.02
CA LEU A 55 15.98 -16.99 -8.85
C LEU A 55 15.16 -18.17 -9.38
N PHE A 56 13.83 -18.17 -9.18
CA PHE A 56 12.98 -19.32 -9.47
C PHE A 56 12.21 -19.25 -10.79
N TYR A 57 12.01 -18.06 -11.35
CA TYR A 57 11.15 -17.87 -12.52
C TYR A 57 11.90 -17.26 -13.71
N PHE A 58 12.71 -16.22 -13.48
CA PHE A 58 13.42 -15.56 -14.58
C PHE A 58 14.63 -16.33 -15.12
N LEU A 59 15.29 -17.13 -14.27
CA LEU A 59 16.42 -17.99 -14.64
C LEU A 59 16.00 -19.34 -15.23
N ASP A 60 14.71 -19.67 -15.21
CA ASP A 60 14.21 -20.93 -15.76
C ASP A 60 13.91 -20.78 -17.26
N ASP A 61 14.73 -21.41 -18.10
CA ASP A 61 14.57 -21.39 -19.56
C ASP A 61 13.38 -22.22 -20.07
N SER A 62 12.72 -22.99 -19.19
CA SER A 62 11.51 -23.74 -19.55
C SER A 62 10.24 -22.87 -19.61
N VAL A 63 10.30 -21.66 -19.05
CA VAL A 63 9.16 -20.72 -19.01
C VAL A 63 9.02 -20.00 -20.36
N PRO A 64 7.82 -19.95 -20.95
CA PRO A 64 7.58 -19.19 -22.18
C PRO A 64 7.95 -17.71 -22.05
N GLU A 65 8.59 -17.15 -23.08
CA GLU A 65 8.99 -15.74 -23.12
C GLU A 65 7.84 -14.76 -22.88
N GLU A 66 6.64 -15.10 -23.36
CA GLU A 66 5.44 -14.28 -23.20
C GLU A 66 5.05 -14.13 -21.72
N ASP A 67 5.04 -15.25 -20.99
CA ASP A 67 4.73 -15.29 -19.55
C ASP A 67 5.82 -14.61 -18.72
N ARG A 68 7.08 -14.77 -19.13
CA ARG A 68 8.22 -14.05 -18.52
C ARG A 68 8.10 -12.54 -18.69
N ARG A 69 7.72 -12.08 -19.88
CA ARG A 69 7.53 -10.65 -20.17
C ARG A 69 6.39 -10.05 -19.36
N GLU A 70 5.29 -10.78 -19.19
CA GLU A 70 4.15 -10.32 -18.40
C GLU A 70 4.54 -10.13 -16.93
N ILE A 71 5.22 -11.10 -16.31
CA ILE A 71 5.71 -10.97 -14.93
C ILE A 71 6.80 -9.89 -14.82
N TYR A 72 7.63 -9.70 -15.84
CA TYR A 72 8.63 -8.63 -15.87
C TYR A 72 8.00 -7.23 -15.85
N VAL A 73 6.78 -7.06 -16.39
CA VAL A 73 6.10 -5.77 -16.33
C VAL A 73 5.83 -5.36 -14.88
N TYR A 74 5.47 -6.32 -14.03
CA TYR A 74 5.16 -6.12 -12.61
C TYR A 74 6.40 -6.19 -11.70
N PHE A 75 7.30 -7.15 -11.91
CA PHE A 75 8.39 -7.47 -10.96
C PHE A 75 9.80 -7.39 -11.56
N GLY A 76 9.96 -6.85 -12.78
CA GLY A 76 11.25 -6.84 -13.48
C GLY A 76 12.28 -5.86 -12.91
N THR A 77 11.84 -4.80 -12.22
CA THR A 77 12.74 -3.83 -11.58
C THR A 77 12.21 -3.44 -10.21
N LEU A 78 13.09 -2.91 -9.34
CA LEU A 78 12.73 -2.51 -7.98
C LEU A 78 11.52 -1.57 -7.96
N THR A 79 11.53 -0.54 -8.80
CA THR A 79 10.44 0.44 -8.86
C THR A 79 9.12 -0.18 -9.31
N ARG A 80 9.17 -1.13 -10.26
CA ARG A 80 7.98 -1.87 -10.72
C ARG A 80 7.46 -2.79 -9.61
N SER A 81 8.34 -3.57 -8.99
CA SER A 81 8.02 -4.44 -7.85
C SER A 81 7.40 -3.65 -6.71
N LEU A 82 7.97 -2.49 -6.35
CA LEU A 82 7.43 -1.60 -5.33
C LEU A 82 6.04 -1.10 -5.70
N PHE A 83 5.84 -0.68 -6.95
CA PHE A 83 4.54 -0.23 -7.43
C PHE A 83 3.49 -1.36 -7.41
N SER A 84 3.85 -2.57 -7.83
CA SER A 84 2.96 -3.75 -7.77
C SER A 84 2.64 -4.16 -6.33
N MET A 85 3.59 -4.07 -5.39
CA MET A 85 3.33 -4.28 -3.97
C MET A 85 2.44 -3.19 -3.37
N PHE A 86 2.58 -1.95 -3.83
CA PHE A 86 1.67 -0.86 -3.46
C PHE A 86 0.25 -1.12 -3.99
N GLU A 87 0.10 -1.55 -5.25
CA GLU A 87 -1.19 -1.92 -5.84
C GLU A 87 -1.86 -3.07 -5.08
N LEU A 88 -1.09 -4.09 -4.70
CA LEU A 88 -1.55 -5.20 -3.89
C LEU A 88 -2.07 -4.72 -2.51
N SER A 89 -1.41 -3.71 -1.94
CA SER A 89 -1.74 -3.17 -0.61
C SER A 89 -3.00 -2.29 -0.64
N LEU A 90 -3.06 -1.29 -1.53
CA LEU A 90 -4.01 -0.17 -1.44
C LEU A 90 -4.93 0.01 -2.66
N ALA A 91 -4.51 -0.43 -3.85
CA ALA A 91 -5.26 -0.18 -5.08
C ALA A 91 -5.98 -1.45 -5.57
N ASN A 92 -5.49 -2.05 -6.65
CA ASN A 92 -6.11 -3.22 -7.27
C ASN A 92 -5.26 -4.47 -7.04
N HIS A 93 -5.71 -5.32 -6.11
CA HIS A 93 -4.99 -6.53 -5.73
C HIS A 93 -5.21 -7.70 -6.69
N ALA A 94 -6.33 -7.74 -7.43
CA ALA A 94 -6.69 -8.88 -8.25
C ALA A 94 -5.75 -9.13 -9.46
N PRO A 95 -5.33 -8.11 -10.24
CA PRO A 95 -4.45 -8.33 -11.39
C PRO A 95 -3.08 -8.87 -10.98
N VAL A 96 -2.44 -8.26 -9.99
CA VAL A 96 -1.10 -8.63 -9.52
C VAL A 96 -1.12 -10.03 -8.89
N SER A 97 -2.12 -10.32 -8.04
CA SER A 97 -2.23 -11.63 -7.39
C SER A 97 -2.56 -12.76 -8.38
N ARG A 98 -3.42 -12.51 -9.38
CA ARG A 98 -3.72 -13.49 -10.43
C ARG A 98 -2.54 -13.72 -11.35
N ALA A 99 -1.83 -12.67 -11.78
CA ALA A 99 -0.63 -12.81 -12.58
C ALA A 99 0.40 -13.72 -11.89
N LEU A 100 0.66 -13.51 -10.59
CA LEU A 100 1.56 -14.38 -9.82
C LEU A 100 1.01 -15.81 -9.64
N ALA A 101 -0.27 -15.96 -9.34
CA ALA A 101 -0.88 -17.26 -9.07
C ALA A 101 -1.00 -18.15 -10.31
N GLU A 102 -1.36 -17.55 -11.45
CA GLU A 102 -1.63 -18.26 -12.70
C GLU A 102 -0.35 -18.54 -13.49
N LYS A 103 0.64 -17.64 -13.45
CA LYS A 103 1.86 -17.76 -14.26
C LYS A 103 3.05 -18.34 -13.52
N VAL A 104 3.23 -17.99 -12.24
CA VAL A 104 4.40 -18.43 -11.47
C VAL A 104 4.11 -19.70 -10.69
N THR A 105 3.17 -19.63 -9.75
CA THR A 105 2.73 -20.80 -8.96
C THR A 105 1.52 -20.45 -8.11
N GLN A 106 0.64 -21.42 -7.88
CA GLN A 106 -0.55 -21.25 -7.03
C GLN A 106 -0.21 -20.88 -5.58
N TRP A 107 0.99 -21.21 -5.09
CA TRP A 107 1.47 -20.81 -3.76
C TRP A 107 1.53 -19.29 -3.57
N PHE A 108 1.76 -18.53 -4.65
CA PHE A 108 1.73 -17.07 -4.59
C PHE A 108 0.33 -16.51 -4.32
N MET A 109 -0.74 -17.27 -4.59
CA MET A 109 -2.09 -16.90 -4.20
C MET A 109 -2.23 -16.87 -2.67
N LEU A 110 -1.72 -17.89 -1.99
CA LEU A 110 -1.72 -17.95 -0.52
C LEU A 110 -0.88 -16.80 0.06
N LEU A 111 0.30 -16.55 -0.50
CA LEU A 111 1.17 -15.44 -0.09
C LEU A 111 0.47 -14.08 -0.27
N ALA A 112 -0.20 -13.86 -1.41
CA ALA A 112 -0.91 -12.62 -1.70
C ALA A 112 -2.09 -12.38 -0.74
N VAL A 113 -2.84 -13.43 -0.40
CA VAL A 113 -3.93 -13.36 0.59
C VAL A 113 -3.37 -13.06 1.98
N LEU A 114 -2.32 -13.76 2.41
CA LEU A 114 -1.69 -13.54 3.71
C LEU A 114 -1.15 -12.10 3.82
N TYR A 115 -0.45 -11.63 2.78
CA TYR A 115 0.03 -10.26 2.70
C TYR A 115 -1.12 -9.24 2.76
N LYS A 116 -2.23 -9.50 2.05
CA LYS A 116 -3.39 -8.62 2.06
C LYS A 116 -4.04 -8.54 3.44
N LEU A 117 -4.12 -9.66 4.15
CA LEU A 117 -4.64 -9.70 5.52
C LEU A 117 -3.74 -8.89 6.45
N THR A 118 -2.43 -9.16 6.46
CA THR A 118 -1.51 -8.47 7.37
C THR A 118 -1.41 -6.97 7.08
N MET A 119 -1.23 -6.58 5.81
CA MET A 119 -1.17 -5.16 5.44
C MET A 119 -2.52 -4.47 5.55
N GLY A 120 -3.62 -5.16 5.27
CA GLY A 120 -4.97 -4.62 5.47
C GLY A 120 -5.22 -4.27 6.94
N PHE A 121 -4.93 -5.19 7.86
CA PHE A 121 -5.05 -4.93 9.29
C PHE A 121 -4.04 -3.89 9.79
N ALA A 122 -2.80 -3.91 9.28
CA ALA A 122 -1.80 -2.91 9.65
C ALA A 122 -2.20 -1.50 9.20
N VAL A 123 -2.74 -1.35 7.99
CA VAL A 123 -3.20 -0.05 7.48
C VAL A 123 -4.41 0.45 8.26
N ILE A 124 -5.41 -0.42 8.53
CA ILE A 124 -6.62 -0.05 9.29
C ILE A 124 -6.31 0.20 10.77
N GLY A 125 -5.34 -0.51 11.35
CA GLY A 125 -4.97 -0.34 12.75
C GLY A 125 -4.11 0.90 13.02
N VAL A 126 -3.47 1.45 11.98
CA VAL A 126 -2.56 2.60 12.09
C VAL A 126 -3.19 3.90 11.60
N LEU A 127 -4.17 3.84 10.68
CA LEU A 127 -4.98 4.98 10.21
C LEU A 127 -6.25 5.17 11.04
#